data_AF-A0A7S0AUE9-F1
#
_entry.id   AF-A0A7S0AUE9-F1
#
_cell.length_a   1.000
_cell.length_b   1.000
_cell.length_c   1.000
_cell.angle_alpha   90.00
_cell.angle_beta   90.00
_cell.angle_gamma   90.00
#
_symmetry.space_group_name_H-M   'P 1'
#
loop_
_entity.id
_entity.type
_entity.pdbx_description
1 polymer ?
#
loop_
_entity_poly.entity_id
_entity_poly.type
_entity_poly.pdbx_seq_one_letter_code
_entity_poly.pdbx_strand_id
1 'polypeptide(L)'
;MLASTTSRHFVAAATHRAIIARGLASAPAEKLRCAFEEYRRKNFQRETPSRFKKELLKSVLPTGESVIPIDGINKLLVNIGHKDDCLSRQEQDELLDEAVGHHDTRNIPIEKIMSALFR
;
A
#
# COMPACT_ATOMS: atom_id res chain seq x y z
N MET A 1 -0.72 22.61 -54.20
CA MET A 1 0.01 23.58 -53.34
C MET A 1 -1.01 24.19 -52.39
N LEU A 2 -0.95 24.15 -51.07
CA LEU A 2 0.01 23.68 -50.06
C LEU A 2 -0.82 23.27 -48.84
N ALA A 3 -0.47 22.15 -48.22
CA ALA A 3 -0.94 21.79 -46.89
C ALA A 3 -0.25 22.69 -45.86
N SER A 4 -0.97 23.12 -44.82
CA SER A 4 -0.32 23.65 -43.62
C SER A 4 -1.11 23.25 -42.38
N THR A 5 -0.69 22.11 -41.84
CA THR A 5 -0.95 21.59 -40.50
C THR A 5 -0.64 22.66 -39.46
N THR A 6 -1.56 22.93 -38.53
CA THR A 6 -1.22 23.61 -37.27
C THR A 6 -1.75 22.79 -36.12
N SER A 7 -0.81 22.02 -35.56
CA SER A 7 -0.91 21.30 -34.30
C SER A 7 -1.19 22.28 -33.16
N ARG A 8 -2.25 22.03 -32.39
CA ARG A 8 -2.51 22.71 -31.11
C ARG A 8 -2.68 21.66 -30.01
N HIS A 9 -1.55 21.36 -29.38
CA HIS A 9 -1.37 21.14 -27.95
C HIS A 9 -2.67 20.96 -27.15
N PHE A 10 -3.05 19.71 -26.92
CA PHE A 10 -3.91 19.35 -25.78
C PHE A 10 -3.03 19.35 -24.53
N VAL A 11 -3.12 20.41 -23.74
CA VAL A 11 -2.59 20.43 -22.37
C VAL A 11 -3.56 19.63 -21.51
N ALA A 12 -3.14 18.45 -21.08
CA ALA A 12 -3.89 17.59 -20.18
C ALA A 12 -4.04 18.28 -18.81
N ALA A 13 -5.19 18.91 -18.59
CA ALA A 13 -5.61 19.32 -17.27
C ALA A 13 -6.03 18.06 -16.48
N ALA A 14 -5.05 17.38 -15.89
CA ALA A 14 -5.29 16.34 -14.88
C ALA A 14 -5.67 17.03 -13.55
N THR A 15 -6.89 17.57 -13.50
CA THR A 15 -7.43 18.29 -12.36
C THR A 15 -7.88 17.32 -11.26
N HIS A 16 -7.05 17.20 -10.21
CA HIS A 16 -7.40 17.10 -8.78
C HIS A 16 -8.45 16.10 -8.27
N ARG A 17 -9.01 15.20 -9.09
CA ARG A 17 -9.96 14.15 -8.66
C ARG A 17 -9.32 12.79 -8.37
N ALA A 18 -8.02 12.63 -8.58
CA ALA A 18 -7.31 11.35 -8.45
C ALA A 18 -6.64 11.13 -7.08
N ILE A 19 -6.83 12.03 -6.10
CA ILE A 19 -6.10 11.97 -4.82
C ILE A 19 -6.83 11.12 -3.76
N ILE A 20 -8.13 10.83 -3.92
CA ILE A 20 -8.94 10.20 -2.86
C ILE A 20 -9.15 8.68 -3.05
N ALA A 21 -8.77 8.08 -4.19
CA ALA A 21 -9.11 6.66 -4.47
C ALA A 21 -8.03 5.80 -5.14
N ARG A 22 -6.74 6.18 -5.11
CA ARG A 22 -5.67 5.21 -5.41
C ARG A 22 -5.56 4.25 -4.24
N GLY A 23 -6.41 3.23 -4.24
CA GLY A 23 -6.10 2.03 -3.47
C GLY A 23 -4.84 1.42 -4.05
N LEU A 24 -4.03 0.86 -3.17
CA LEU A 24 -2.91 -0.02 -3.46
C LEU A 24 -3.28 -0.99 -4.61
N ALA A 25 -2.78 -0.72 -5.80
CA ALA A 25 -3.08 -1.40 -7.05
C ALA A 25 -1.80 -1.80 -7.83
N SER A 26 -0.62 -1.41 -7.37
CA SER A 26 0.64 -1.95 -7.87
C SER A 26 0.80 -3.44 -7.54
N ALA A 27 1.63 -4.15 -8.30
CA ALA A 27 1.91 -5.56 -8.05
C ALA A 27 2.49 -5.84 -6.63
N PRO A 28 3.42 -5.01 -6.09
CA PRO A 28 3.85 -5.12 -4.69
C PRO A 28 2.71 -4.97 -3.69
N ALA A 29 1.80 -4.06 -3.97
CA ALA A 29 0.70 -3.75 -3.07
C ALA A 29 -0.38 -4.83 -3.09
N GLU A 30 -0.63 -5.45 -4.25
CA GLU A 30 -1.50 -6.61 -4.35
C GLU A 30 -0.89 -7.84 -3.66
N LYS A 31 0.42 -8.09 -3.79
CA LYS A 31 1.12 -9.13 -3.01
C LYS A 31 0.91 -8.95 -1.50
N LEU A 32 1.16 -7.72 -1.02
CA LEU A 32 0.98 -7.36 0.38
C LEU A 32 -0.47 -7.58 0.83
N ARG A 33 -1.43 -7.20 -0.01
CA ARG A 33 -2.86 -7.36 0.23
C ARG A 33 -3.24 -8.84 0.33
N CYS A 34 -2.79 -9.68 -0.60
CA CYS A 34 -3.05 -11.12 -0.59
C CYS A 34 -2.52 -11.76 0.70
N ALA A 35 -1.26 -11.47 1.08
CA ALA A 35 -0.65 -12.01 2.29
C ALA A 35 -1.44 -11.63 3.56
N PHE A 36 -1.81 -10.36 3.70
CA PHE A 36 -2.62 -9.93 4.84
C PHE A 36 -4.03 -10.48 4.82
N GLU A 37 -4.65 -10.59 3.66
CA GLU A 37 -6.00 -11.17 3.56
C GLU A 37 -6.00 -12.66 3.90
N GLU A 38 -5.00 -13.42 3.45
CA GLU A 38 -4.83 -14.82 3.82
C GLU A 38 -4.63 -14.96 5.34
N TYR A 39 -3.71 -14.19 5.92
CA TYR A 39 -3.48 -14.17 7.35
C TYR A 39 -4.76 -13.78 8.13
N ARG A 40 -5.50 -12.78 7.66
CA ARG A 40 -6.79 -12.36 8.21
C ARG A 40 -7.82 -13.48 8.13
N ARG A 41 -7.99 -14.11 6.97
CA ARG A 41 -8.97 -15.20 6.78
C ARG A 41 -8.64 -16.40 7.66
N LYS A 42 -7.36 -16.70 7.89
CA LYS A 42 -6.91 -17.82 8.70
C LYS A 42 -7.07 -17.58 10.20
N ASN A 43 -6.74 -16.38 10.68
CA ASN A 43 -6.64 -16.10 12.12
C ASN A 43 -7.80 -15.24 12.68
N PHE A 44 -8.49 -14.49 11.81
CA PHE A 44 -9.46 -13.45 12.18
C PHE A 44 -10.80 -13.62 11.45
N GLN A 45 -11.13 -14.84 11.07
CA GLN A 45 -12.26 -15.17 10.20
C GLN A 45 -13.63 -14.67 10.70
N ARG A 46 -13.80 -14.55 12.03
CA ARG A 46 -15.01 -14.07 12.72
C ARG A 46 -14.82 -12.75 13.46
N GLU A 47 -13.68 -12.08 13.27
CA GLU A 47 -13.31 -10.91 14.05
C GLU A 47 -13.52 -9.61 13.26
N THR A 48 -13.75 -8.51 13.99
CA THR A 48 -13.91 -7.20 13.38
C THR A 48 -12.57 -6.70 12.79
N PRO A 49 -12.60 -5.86 11.74
CA PRO A 49 -11.40 -5.22 11.19
C PRO A 49 -10.54 -4.52 12.24
N SER A 50 -11.17 -3.98 13.30
CA SER A 50 -10.48 -3.34 14.43
C SER A 50 -9.60 -4.29 15.26
N ARG A 51 -9.98 -5.56 15.40
CA ARG A 51 -9.17 -6.54 16.15
C ARG A 51 -7.98 -7.03 15.33
N PHE A 52 -8.21 -7.28 14.04
CA PHE A 52 -7.14 -7.53 13.08
C PHE A 52 -6.11 -6.39 13.07
N LYS A 53 -6.57 -5.13 13.00
CA LYS A 53 -5.69 -3.95 13.08
C LYS A 53 -4.85 -3.93 14.35
N LYS A 54 -5.44 -4.23 15.50
CA LYS A 54 -4.71 -4.25 16.79
C LYS A 54 -3.62 -5.31 16.81
N GLU A 55 -3.90 -6.51 16.32
CA GLU A 55 -2.89 -7.58 16.26
C GLU A 55 -1.81 -7.27 15.21
N LEU A 56 -2.19 -6.67 14.08
CA LEU A 56 -1.24 -6.17 13.09
C LEU A 56 -0.31 -5.11 13.71
N LEU A 57 -0.86 -4.12 14.42
CA LEU A 57 -0.08 -3.10 15.13
C LEU A 57 0.89 -3.72 16.14
N LYS A 58 0.44 -4.68 16.95
CA LYS A 58 1.32 -5.37 17.91
C LYS A 58 2.50 -6.07 17.25
N SER A 59 2.29 -6.64 16.05
CA SER A 59 3.34 -7.38 15.34
C SER A 59 4.41 -6.48 14.70
N VAL A 60 4.14 -5.17 14.56
CA VAL A 60 4.99 -4.24 13.81
C VAL A 60 5.52 -3.10 14.68
N LEU A 61 4.71 -2.64 15.63
CA LEU A 61 4.93 -1.41 16.40
C LEU A 61 4.71 -1.70 17.88
N PRO A 62 5.78 -2.02 18.64
CA PRO A 62 5.68 -2.16 20.09
C PRO A 62 5.26 -0.85 20.77
N THR A 63 5.46 0.30 20.12
CA THR A 63 5.15 1.65 20.62
C THR A 63 3.72 2.13 20.36
N GLY A 64 2.88 1.36 19.65
CA GLY A 64 1.49 1.77 19.36
C GLY A 64 1.37 2.91 18.33
N GLU A 65 2.41 3.12 17.53
CA GLU A 65 2.38 4.06 16.42
C GLU A 65 1.35 3.65 15.35
N SER A 66 0.85 4.60 14.57
CA SER A 66 -0.13 4.36 13.49
C SER A 66 0.52 4.23 12.11
N VAL A 67 1.84 4.11 12.06
CA VAL A 67 2.64 4.07 10.82
C VAL A 67 3.60 2.89 10.83
N ILE A 68 3.68 2.15 9.73
CA ILE A 68 4.55 0.99 9.57
C ILE A 68 5.79 1.42 8.79
N PRO A 69 7.01 1.31 9.35
CA PRO A 69 8.22 1.52 8.57
C PRO A 69 8.28 0.50 7.43
N ILE A 70 8.68 0.92 6.23
CA ILE A 70 8.76 0.06 5.05
C ILE A 70 9.71 -1.13 5.28
N ASP A 71 10.78 -0.90 6.04
CA ASP A 71 11.73 -1.93 6.44
C ASP A 71 11.12 -2.95 7.44
N GLY A 72 10.02 -2.57 8.07
CA GLY A 72 9.20 -3.43 8.93
C GLY A 72 8.23 -4.33 8.16
N ILE A 73 7.94 -4.05 6.88
CA ILE A 73 6.98 -4.84 6.10
C ILE A 73 7.48 -6.26 5.83
N ASN A 74 8.74 -6.43 5.45
CA ASN A 74 9.27 -7.78 5.25
C ASN A 74 9.31 -8.58 6.56
N LYS A 75 9.67 -7.93 7.68
CA LYS A 75 9.62 -8.57 9.00
C LYS A 75 8.20 -9.02 9.34
N LEU A 76 7.22 -8.17 9.04
CA LEU A 76 5.81 -8.48 9.22
C LEU A 76 5.38 -9.68 8.37
N LEU A 77 5.69 -9.68 7.08
CA LEU A 77 5.40 -10.80 6.17
C LEU A 77 6.00 -12.11 6.69
N VAL A 78 7.26 -12.10 7.13
CA VAL A 78 7.90 -13.26 7.77
C VAL A 78 7.14 -13.69 9.04
N ASN A 79 6.77 -12.75 9.91
CA ASN A 79 6.06 -13.05 11.16
C ASN A 79 4.67 -13.67 10.94
N ILE A 80 3.98 -13.29 9.87
CA ILE A 80 2.67 -13.85 9.51
C ILE A 80 2.77 -15.14 8.66
N GLY A 81 3.99 -15.61 8.37
CA GLY A 81 4.24 -16.87 7.65
C GLY A 81 4.46 -16.71 6.14
N HIS A 82 4.51 -15.49 5.63
CA HIS A 82 4.68 -15.12 4.21
C HIS A 82 6.13 -14.73 3.88
N LYS A 83 7.11 -15.52 4.34
CA LYS A 83 8.54 -15.23 4.12
C LYS A 83 8.92 -15.18 2.63
N ASP A 84 8.22 -15.96 1.80
CA ASP A 84 8.50 -16.09 0.37
C ASP A 84 7.88 -14.93 -0.45
N ASP A 85 6.99 -14.15 0.18
CA ASP A 85 6.35 -12.96 -0.41
C ASP A 85 7.06 -11.65 -0.02
N CYS A 86 8.26 -11.72 0.56
CA CYS A 86 9.03 -10.54 0.93
C CYS A 86 9.26 -9.63 -0.29
N LEU A 87 9.08 -8.32 -0.09
CA LEU A 87 9.25 -7.32 -1.12
C LEU A 87 10.74 -6.98 -1.28
N SER A 88 11.20 -6.93 -2.52
CA SER A 88 12.51 -6.37 -2.87
C SER A 88 12.56 -4.86 -2.59
N ARG A 89 13.76 -4.27 -2.59
CA ARG A 89 13.91 -2.83 -2.36
C ARG A 89 13.17 -1.97 -3.37
N GLN A 90 13.16 -2.39 -4.64
CA GLN A 90 12.41 -1.72 -5.69
C GLN A 90 10.90 -1.79 -5.42
N GLU A 91 10.39 -2.97 -5.09
CA GLU A 91 8.96 -3.16 -4.77
C GLU A 91 8.53 -2.37 -3.52
N GLN A 92 9.43 -2.21 -2.55
CA GLN A 92 9.22 -1.36 -1.37
C GLN A 92 9.13 0.12 -1.74
N ASP A 93 10.00 0.59 -2.63
CA ASP A 93 9.99 1.99 -3.08
C ASP A 93 8.74 2.28 -3.92
N GLU A 94 8.33 1.35 -4.79
CA GLU A 94 7.06 1.40 -5.55
C GLU A 94 5.84 1.43 -4.61
N LEU A 95 5.84 0.60 -3.56
CA LEU A 95 4.78 0.58 -2.56
C LEU A 95 4.72 1.90 -1.77
N LEU A 96 5.88 2.49 -1.44
CA LEU A 96 5.97 3.75 -0.71
C LEU A 96 5.45 4.92 -1.56
N ASP A 97 5.83 4.96 -2.83
CA ASP A 97 5.32 5.94 -3.80
C ASP A 97 3.81 5.86 -3.95
N GLU A 98 3.26 4.64 -3.99
CA GLU A 98 1.82 4.48 -4.11
C GLU A 98 1.07 4.86 -2.81
N ALA A 99 1.62 4.50 -1.65
CA ALA A 99 0.95 4.68 -0.37
C ALA A 99 0.96 6.14 0.14
N VAL A 100 2.08 6.84 -0.06
CA VAL A 100 2.35 8.16 0.54
C VAL A 100 2.63 9.23 -0.52
N GLY A 101 3.12 8.84 -1.70
CA GLY A 101 3.40 9.75 -2.80
C GLY A 101 4.60 10.68 -2.58
N HIS A 102 5.31 10.57 -1.46
CA HIS A 102 6.54 11.28 -1.11
C HIS A 102 7.45 10.35 -0.29
N HIS A 103 8.75 10.35 -0.59
CA HIS A 103 9.74 9.48 0.07
C HIS A 103 10.30 10.05 1.40
N ASP A 104 9.87 11.24 1.83
CA ASP A 104 10.45 11.93 3.00
C ASP A 104 10.30 11.12 4.29
N THR A 105 9.28 10.27 4.36
CA THR A 105 9.08 9.33 5.45
C THR A 105 8.93 7.94 4.86
N ARG A 106 9.88 7.03 5.11
CA ARG A 106 9.83 5.60 4.73
C ARG A 106 8.81 4.82 5.58
N ASN A 107 7.64 5.40 5.80
CA ASN A 107 6.60 4.96 6.71
C ASN A 107 5.25 4.93 5.99
N ILE A 108 4.56 3.80 6.05
CA ILE A 108 3.22 3.62 5.47
C ILE A 108 2.17 3.72 6.58
N PRO A 109 1.22 4.67 6.50
CA PRO A 109 0.12 4.74 7.46
C PRO A 109 -0.70 3.45 7.46
N ILE A 110 -0.98 2.89 8.63
CA ILE A 110 -1.73 1.63 8.73
C ILE A 110 -3.13 1.76 8.11
N GLU A 111 -3.73 2.94 8.17
CA GLU A 111 -5.04 3.19 7.55
C GLU A 111 -5.02 2.96 6.04
N LYS A 112 -3.90 3.19 5.36
CA LYS A 112 -3.76 2.93 3.92
C LYS A 112 -3.83 1.43 3.63
N ILE A 113 -3.14 0.63 4.43
CA ILE A 113 -3.17 -0.84 4.35
C ILE A 113 -4.57 -1.35 4.69
N MET A 114 -5.17 -0.85 5.77
CA MET A 114 -6.53 -1.25 6.18
C MET A 114 -7.57 -0.86 5.11
N SER A 115 -7.47 0.32 4.53
CA SER A 115 -8.37 0.78 3.47
C SER A 115 -8.23 -0.07 2.20
N ALA A 116 -7.05 -0.61 1.91
CA ALA A 116 -6.85 -1.53 0.79
C ALA A 116 -7.40 -2.94 1.06
N LEU A 117 -7.35 -3.39 2.32
CA LEU A 117 -7.82 -4.72 2.72
C LEU A 117 -9.34 -4.82 2.88
N PHE A 118 -10.00 -3.76 3.34
CA PHE A 118 -11.42 -3.75 3.70
C PHE A 118 -12.27 -2.84 2.79
N ARG A 119 -11.92 -2.78 1.50
CA ARG A 119 -12.74 -2.10 0.49
C ARG A 119 -14.15 -2.66 0.41
#